data_AF-A0A7W0JCS9-F1
#
_entry.id   AF-A0A7W0JCS9-F1
#
_cell.length_a   1.000
_cell.length_b   1.000
_cell.length_c   1.000
_cell.angle_alpha   90.00
_cell.angle_beta   90.00
_cell.angle_gamma   90.00
#
_symmetry.space_group_name_H-M   'P 1'
#
loop_
_entity.id
_entity.type
_entity.pdbx_description
1 polymer ?
#
loop_
_entity_poly.entity_id
_entity_poly.type
_entity_poly.pdbx_seq_one_letter_code
_entity_poly.pdbx_strand_id
1 'polypeptide(L)'
;VILPRTSEGLYLLQRVRDEAHRFAITHHRNRRSKSMVESVLDDVPGLGEVRRKVLLRHFGSLRKLRAATIDDIAALPGFGRRTAESIAVALAHSGRTPTPAINMATGEILDPDLPRTPDSTEAPHEPTSR
;
A
#
# COMPACT_ATOMS: atom_id res chain seq x y z
N VAL A 1 17.73 36.69 -5.45
CA VAL A 1 18.96 36.44 -4.66
C VAL A 1 19.59 35.16 -5.18
N ILE A 2 20.84 35.22 -5.65
CA ILE A 2 21.58 34.03 -6.11
C ILE A 2 22.64 33.76 -5.06
N LEU A 3 22.60 32.57 -4.45
CA LEU A 3 23.56 32.15 -3.43
C LEU A 3 24.67 31.30 -4.09
N PRO A 4 25.95 31.51 -3.73
CA PRO A 4 27.04 30.65 -4.18
C PRO A 4 26.79 29.19 -3.78
N ARG A 5 27.15 28.24 -4.66
CA ARG A 5 26.90 26.80 -4.46
C ARG A 5 27.57 26.22 -3.21
N THR A 6 28.64 26.86 -2.75
CA THR A 6 29.42 26.47 -1.56
C THR A 6 29.04 27.25 -0.30
N SER A 7 28.04 28.14 -0.38
CA SER A 7 27.64 28.95 0.78
C SER A 7 26.90 28.11 1.83
N GLU A 8 27.26 28.30 3.10
CA GLU A 8 26.56 27.70 4.25
C GLU A 8 25.05 28.01 4.25
N GLY A 9 24.66 29.22 3.81
CA GLY A 9 23.25 29.59 3.69
C GLY A 9 22.47 28.75 2.69
N LEU A 10 23.11 28.33 1.58
CA LEU A 10 22.48 27.44 0.61
C LEU A 10 22.29 26.03 1.18
N TYR A 11 23.29 25.50 1.91
CA TYR A 11 23.19 24.18 2.55
C TYR A 11 22.06 24.14 3.60
N LEU A 12 21.91 25.21 4.38
CA LEU A 12 20.79 25.31 5.34
C LEU A 12 19.43 25.25 4.63
N LEU A 13 19.26 26.00 3.55
CA LEU A 13 18.02 26.03 2.79
C LEU A 13 17.70 24.68 2.12
N GLN A 14 18.73 23.99 1.61
CA GLN A 14 18.59 22.64 1.08
C GLN A 14 18.12 21.67 2.17
N ARG A 15 18.75 21.70 3.35
CA ARG A 15 18.35 20.82 4.46
C ARG A 15 16.92 21.06 4.93
N VAL A 16 16.47 22.32 5.00
CA VAL A 16 15.08 22.66 5.32
C VAL A 16 14.13 22.13 4.25
N ARG A 17 14.48 22.27 2.96
CA ARG A 17 13.69 21.71 1.86
C ARG A 17 13.57 20.20 1.97
N ASP A 18 14.68 19.51 2.24
CA ASP A 18 14.71 18.04 2.32
C ASP A 18 13.86 17.55 3.49
N GLU A 19 13.93 18.20 4.65
CA GLU A 19 13.08 17.82 5.80
C GLU A 19 11.60 18.15 5.54
N ALA A 20 11.30 19.28 4.90
CA ALA A 20 9.93 19.61 4.50
C ALA A 20 9.36 18.57 3.51
N HIS A 21 10.17 18.15 2.53
CA HIS A 21 9.78 17.11 1.56
C HIS A 21 9.60 15.74 2.24
N ARG A 22 10.55 15.34 3.09
CA ARG A 22 10.48 14.10 3.89
C ARG A 22 9.24 14.08 4.79
N PHE A 23 8.96 15.19 5.47
CA PHE A 23 7.77 15.35 6.30
C PHE A 23 6.49 15.23 5.47
N ALA A 24 6.39 15.94 4.34
CA ALA A 24 5.21 15.90 3.48
C ALA A 24 4.92 14.49 2.95
N ILE A 25 5.94 13.76 2.49
CA ILE A 25 5.81 12.37 2.04
C ILE A 25 5.34 11.48 3.18
N THR A 26 6.02 11.56 4.33
CA THR A 26 5.72 10.72 5.49
C THR A 26 4.31 10.97 6.01
N HIS A 27 3.90 12.24 6.09
CA HIS A 27 2.58 12.64 6.53
C HIS A 27 1.48 12.12 5.60
N HIS A 28 1.63 12.29 4.27
CA HIS A 28 0.64 11.77 3.31
C HIS A 28 0.59 10.25 3.30
N ARG A 29 1.74 9.57 3.38
CA ARG A 29 1.80 8.11 3.49
C ARG A 29 1.08 7.62 4.75
N ASN A 30 1.30 8.28 5.88
CA ASN A 30 0.63 7.97 7.14
C ASN A 30 -0.87 8.23 7.07
N ARG A 31 -1.31 9.37 6.52
CA ARG A 31 -2.74 9.68 6.32
C ARG A 31 -3.43 8.69 5.38
N ARG A 32 -2.82 8.37 4.24
CA ARG A 32 -3.35 7.37 3.30
C ARG A 32 -3.45 6.01 3.97
N SER A 33 -2.41 5.60 4.68
CA SER A 33 -2.43 4.33 5.43
C SER A 33 -3.58 4.32 6.43
N LYS A 34 -3.80 5.40 7.20
CA LYS A 34 -4.92 5.58 8.13
C LYS A 34 -6.31 5.50 7.47
N SER A 35 -6.49 6.12 6.30
CA SER A 35 -7.77 6.04 5.58
C SER A 35 -8.05 4.63 5.04
N MET A 36 -7.04 3.93 4.51
CA MET A 36 -7.19 2.51 4.15
C MET A 36 -7.48 1.64 5.38
N VAL A 37 -6.98 2.02 6.56
CA VAL A 37 -7.24 1.28 7.81
C VAL A 37 -8.71 1.27 8.19
N GLU A 38 -9.37 2.41 8.10
CA GLU A 38 -10.79 2.54 8.44
C GLU A 38 -11.61 1.61 7.54
N SER A 39 -11.43 1.72 6.23
CA SER A 39 -12.13 0.90 5.24
C SER A 39 -11.95 -0.61 5.45
N VAL A 40 -10.73 -1.10 5.70
CA VAL A 40 -10.48 -2.57 5.77
C VAL A 40 -11.08 -3.18 7.03
N LEU A 41 -11.08 -2.45 8.15
CA LEU A 41 -11.68 -2.93 9.39
C LEU A 41 -13.18 -2.65 9.47
N ASP A 42 -13.76 -1.86 8.56
CA ASP A 42 -15.22 -1.67 8.41
C ASP A 42 -15.87 -2.91 7.82
N ASP A 43 -15.18 -3.58 6.89
CA ASP A 43 -15.71 -4.74 6.18
C ASP A 43 -15.74 -6.04 7.01
N VAL A 44 -15.19 -6.05 8.23
CA VAL A 44 -15.13 -7.25 9.09
C VAL A 44 -16.46 -7.44 9.85
N PRO A 45 -17.22 -8.52 9.58
CA PRO A 45 -18.49 -8.75 10.25
C PRO A 45 -18.33 -8.88 11.77
N GLY A 46 -19.10 -8.11 12.54
CA GLY A 46 -19.06 -8.12 14.00
C GLY A 46 -17.92 -7.31 14.64
N LEU A 47 -17.18 -6.53 13.83
CA LEU A 47 -16.15 -5.60 14.30
C LEU A 47 -16.66 -4.15 14.32
N GLY A 48 -17.39 -3.78 15.38
CA GLY A 48 -17.83 -2.40 15.56
C GLY A 48 -16.71 -1.42 15.96
N GLU A 49 -17.02 -0.12 15.96
CA GLU A 49 -16.04 0.95 16.26
C GLU A 49 -15.29 0.77 17.58
N VAL A 50 -15.98 0.29 18.62
CA VAL A 50 -15.40 0.10 19.97
C VAL A 50 -14.27 -0.92 19.91
N ARG A 51 -14.51 -2.07 19.26
CA ARG A 51 -13.51 -3.13 19.09
C ARG A 51 -12.36 -2.66 18.20
N ARG A 52 -12.64 -1.92 17.13
CA ARG A 52 -11.60 -1.29 16.30
C ARG A 52 -10.68 -0.38 17.13
N LYS A 53 -11.26 0.50 17.96
CA LYS A 53 -10.48 1.39 18.82
C LYS A 53 -9.59 0.62 19.78
N VAL A 54 -10.04 -0.52 20.31
CA VAL A 54 -9.22 -1.41 21.16
C VAL A 54 -8.03 -1.97 20.39
N LEU A 55 -8.24 -2.50 19.18
CA LEU A 55 -7.16 -3.01 18.33
C LEU A 55 -6.13 -1.91 18.01
N LEU A 56 -6.61 -0.73 17.58
CA LEU A 56 -5.72 0.37 17.22
C LEU A 56 -5.00 0.96 18.43
N ARG A 57 -5.61 0.98 19.62
CA ARG A 57 -4.94 1.38 20.86
C ARG A 57 -3.86 0.40 21.27
N HIS A 58 -4.12 -0.90 21.16
CA HIS A 58 -3.16 -1.93 21.55
C HIS A 58 -1.97 -2.03 20.58
N PHE A 59 -2.26 -2.18 19.29
CA PHE A 59 -1.22 -2.37 18.28
C PHE A 59 -0.64 -1.06 17.74
N GLY A 60 -1.32 0.08 17.95
CA GLY A 60 -0.88 1.42 17.55
C GLY A 60 -1.00 1.73 16.04
N SER A 61 -0.82 0.73 15.17
CA SER A 61 -0.92 0.91 13.72
C SER A 61 -1.36 -0.39 13.02
N LEU A 62 -1.99 -0.30 11.85
CA LEU A 62 -2.32 -1.49 11.08
C LEU A 62 -1.10 -2.29 10.63
N ARG A 63 0.04 -1.63 10.37
CA ARG A 63 1.26 -2.36 10.02
C ARG A 63 1.65 -3.32 11.14
N LYS A 64 1.54 -2.87 12.39
CA LYS A 64 1.77 -3.71 13.57
C LYS A 64 0.67 -4.76 13.74
N LEU A 65 -0.61 -4.40 13.49
CA LEU A 65 -1.71 -5.36 13.54
C LEU A 65 -1.57 -6.48 12.49
N ARG A 66 -1.12 -6.17 11.26
CA ARG A 66 -0.84 -7.17 10.21
C ARG A 66 0.31 -8.11 10.57
N ALA A 67 1.25 -7.64 11.39
CA ALA A 67 2.37 -8.44 11.87
C ALA A 67 2.04 -9.22 13.16
N ALA A 68 0.90 -8.95 13.78
CA ALA A 68 0.45 -9.64 14.97
C ALA A 68 -0.06 -11.05 14.62
N THR A 69 0.12 -11.98 15.54
CA THR A 69 -0.41 -13.34 15.39
C THR A 69 -1.91 -13.37 15.72
N ILE A 70 -2.59 -14.44 15.29
CA ILE A 70 -3.99 -14.67 15.65
C ILE A 70 -4.16 -14.73 17.17
N ASP A 71 -3.20 -15.33 17.88
CA ASP A 71 -3.22 -15.45 19.34
C ASP A 71 -3.07 -14.08 20.02
N ASP A 72 -2.23 -13.18 19.49
CA ASP A 72 -2.11 -11.81 20.01
C ASP A 72 -3.43 -11.02 19.88
N ILE A 73 -4.18 -11.25 18.80
CA ILE A 73 -5.48 -10.61 18.58
C ILE A 73 -6.54 -11.24 19.49
N ALA A 74 -6.53 -12.57 19.65
CA ALA A 74 -7.47 -13.31 20.48
C ALA A 74 -7.24 -13.09 21.99
N ALA A 75 -6.04 -12.68 22.39
CA ALA A 75 -5.73 -12.31 23.78
C ALA A 75 -6.46 -11.03 24.23
N LEU A 76 -6.98 -10.22 23.30
CA LEU A 76 -7.71 -9.00 23.63
C LEU A 76 -9.13 -9.28 24.15
N PRO A 77 -9.59 -8.51 25.15
CA PRO A 77 -10.91 -8.71 25.73
C PRO A 77 -12.00 -8.50 24.67
N GLY A 78 -12.84 -9.53 24.48
CA GLY A 78 -13.94 -9.51 23.51
C GLY A 78 -13.55 -9.93 22.09
N PHE A 79 -12.33 -10.42 21.87
CA PHE A 79 -11.86 -11.01 20.61
C PHE A 79 -11.74 -12.52 20.75
N GLY A 80 -12.77 -13.25 20.33
CA GLY A 80 -12.67 -14.71 20.24
C GLY A 80 -11.76 -15.13 19.08
N ARG A 81 -11.30 -16.39 19.09
CA ARG A 81 -10.44 -16.96 18.03
C ARG A 81 -11.02 -16.80 16.62
N ARG A 82 -12.33 -17.05 16.45
CA ARG A 82 -13.03 -16.84 15.17
C ARG A 82 -12.95 -15.40 14.68
N THR A 83 -13.10 -14.43 15.57
CA THR A 83 -13.02 -13.01 15.22
C THR A 83 -11.58 -12.63 14.86
N ALA A 84 -10.60 -13.13 15.60
CA ALA A 84 -9.18 -12.92 15.30
C ALA A 84 -8.79 -13.49 13.92
N GLU A 85 -9.26 -14.69 13.59
CA GLU A 85 -9.10 -15.31 12.28
C GLU A 85 -9.74 -14.46 11.16
N SER A 86 -11.00 -14.02 11.34
CA SER A 86 -11.67 -13.15 10.36
C SER A 86 -10.92 -11.83 10.13
N ILE A 87 -10.37 -11.23 11.19
CA ILE A 87 -9.55 -10.01 11.09
C ILE A 87 -8.25 -10.30 10.32
N ALA A 88 -7.55 -11.39 10.64
CA ALA A 88 -6.31 -11.76 9.95
C ALA A 88 -6.54 -12.01 8.46
N VAL A 89 -7.64 -12.69 8.11
CA VAL A 89 -8.05 -12.92 6.72
C VAL A 89 -8.34 -11.58 6.02
N ALA A 90 -9.15 -10.70 6.59
CA ALA A 90 -9.47 -9.40 5.98
C ALA A 90 -8.21 -8.55 5.74
N LEU A 91 -7.27 -8.56 6.69
CA LEU A 91 -6.01 -7.85 6.58
C LEU A 91 -5.07 -8.40 5.50
N ALA A 92 -5.13 -9.70 5.21
CA ALA A 92 -4.34 -10.34 4.16
C ALA A 92 -4.84 -9.97 2.75
N HIS A 93 -6.16 -9.89 2.56
CA HIS A 93 -6.77 -9.55 1.26
C HIS A 93 -6.57 -8.07 0.88
N SER A 94 -6.54 -7.18 1.87
CA SER A 94 -6.26 -5.74 1.68
C SER A 94 -4.88 -5.43 1.07
N GLY A 95 -3.89 -6.31 1.26
CA GLY A 95 -2.54 -6.10 0.72
C GLY A 95 -2.40 -6.45 -0.77
N ARG A 96 -3.44 -7.04 -1.37
CA ARG A 96 -3.42 -7.58 -2.73
C ARG A 96 -4.30 -6.78 -3.69
N THR A 97 -4.47 -5.47 -3.49
CA THR A 97 -4.98 -4.63 -4.58
C THR A 97 -3.88 -4.59 -5.63
N PRO A 98 -4.05 -5.20 -6.82
CA PRO A 98 -3.10 -4.98 -7.89
C PRO A 98 -3.23 -3.52 -8.24
N THR A 99 -2.21 -2.71 -7.95
CA THR A 99 -2.08 -1.43 -8.64
C THR A 99 -1.96 -1.78 -10.11
N PRO A 100 -2.93 -1.41 -10.97
CA PRO A 100 -2.76 -1.57 -12.40
C PRO A 100 -1.44 -0.88 -12.77
N ALA A 101 -0.48 -1.63 -13.29
CA ALA A 101 0.78 -1.05 -13.69
C ALA A 101 0.52 -0.33 -15.02
N ILE A 102 0.69 0.99 -15.06
CA ILE A 102 0.54 1.73 -16.31
C ILE A 102 1.89 1.71 -17.02
N ASN A 103 1.94 1.16 -18.23
CA ASN A 103 3.13 1.28 -19.08
C ASN A 103 3.28 2.74 -19.51
N MET A 104 4.27 3.44 -18.95
CA MET A 104 4.49 4.87 -19.18
C MET A 104 4.91 5.21 -20.63
N ALA A 105 5.36 4.22 -21.42
CA ALA A 105 5.71 4.41 -22.83
C ALA A 105 4.49 4.34 -23.77
N THR A 106 3.45 3.59 -23.38
CA THR A 106 2.32 3.24 -24.26
C THR A 106 0.97 3.74 -23.71
N GLY A 107 0.91 4.17 -22.44
CA GLY A 107 -0.32 4.57 -21.76
C GLY A 107 -1.25 3.40 -21.43
N GLU A 108 -0.80 2.17 -21.61
CA GLU A 108 -1.60 0.96 -21.46
C GLU A 108 -1.68 0.53 -19.99
N ILE A 109 -2.87 0.09 -19.57
CA ILE A 109 -3.14 -0.46 -18.24
C ILE A 109 -2.77 -1.96 -18.27
N LEU A 110 -1.70 -2.35 -17.59
CA LEU A 110 -1.32 -3.76 -17.42
C LEU A 110 -2.17 -4.33 -16.27
N ASP A 111 -3.14 -5.16 -16.64
CA ASP A 111 -3.88 -5.99 -15.69
C ASP A 111 -3.09 -7.29 -15.46
N PRO A 112 -2.63 -7.58 -14.22
CA PRO A 112 -1.77 -8.73 -13.95
C PRO A 112 -2.49 -10.10 -14.06
N ASP A 113 -3.82 -10.11 -14.17
CA ASP A 113 -4.67 -11.31 -14.21
C ASP A 113 -5.20 -11.66 -15.62
N LEU A 114 -4.80 -10.93 -16.67
CA LEU A 114 -5.10 -11.36 -18.04
C LEU A 114 -4.28 -12.62 -18.38
N PRO A 115 -4.91 -13.70 -18.86
CA PRO A 115 -4.16 -14.85 -19.36
C PRO A 115 -3.22 -14.35 -20.45
N ARG A 116 -1.90 -14.58 -20.29
CA ARG A 116 -0.95 -14.33 -21.37
C ARG A 116 -1.34 -15.24 -22.53
N THR A 117 -2.07 -14.72 -23.51
CA THR A 117 -2.16 -15.38 -24.80
C THR A 117 -0.74 -15.49 -25.31
N PRO A 118 -0.25 -16.71 -25.63
CA PRO A 118 1.07 -16.85 -26.20
C PRO A 118 1.10 -16.02 -27.47
N ASP A 119 2.08 -15.12 -27.49
CA ASP A 119 2.47 -14.28 -28.61
C ASP A 119 2.44 -15.13 -29.89
N SER A 120 1.58 -14.75 -30.84
CA SER A 120 1.50 -15.34 -32.16
C SER A 120 2.79 -15.01 -32.90
N THR A 121 3.80 -15.84 -32.61
CA THR A 121 5.08 -15.93 -33.29
C THR A 121 4.85 -16.20 -34.77
N GLU A 122 5.44 -15.32 -35.58
CA GLU A 122 5.88 -15.52 -36.96
C GLU A 122 4.87 -16.09 -37.96
N ALA A 123 4.24 -15.21 -38.72
CA ALA A 123 3.91 -15.52 -40.11
C ALA A 123 5.18 -15.35 -40.98
N PRO A 124 5.67 -16.38 -41.70
CA PRO A 124 6.78 -16.22 -42.62
C PRO A 124 6.29 -15.52 -43.90
N HIS A 125 6.94 -14.41 -44.26
CA HIS A 125 6.80 -13.81 -45.58
C HIS A 125 7.55 -14.67 -46.62
N GLU A 126 6.83 -15.34 -47.51
CA GLU A 126 7.38 -15.87 -48.77
C GLU A 126 7.64 -14.71 -49.76
N PRO A 127 8.81 -14.66 -50.41
CA PRO A 127 9.02 -13.80 -51.57
C PRO A 127 8.59 -14.55 -52.85
N THR A 128 7.42 -14.24 -53.39
CA THR A 128 7.07 -14.65 -54.76
C THR A 128 7.71 -13.69 -55.76
N SER A 129 8.65 -14.21 -56.53
CA SER A 129 9.14 -13.64 -57.78
C SER A 129 8.05 -13.60 -58.84
N ARG A 130 7.88 -12.48 -59.55
CA ARG A 130 7.87 -12.43 -61.03
C ARG A 130 7.99 -11.00 -61.54
#